data_AF-A0A958R5M4-F1
#
_entry.id   AF-A0A958R5M4-F1
#
_cell.length_a   1.000
_cell.length_b   1.000
_cell.length_c   1.000
_cell.angle_alpha   90.00
_cell.angle_beta   90.00
_cell.angle_gamma   90.00
#
_symmetry.space_group_name_H-M   'P 1'
#
loop_
_entity.id
_entity.type
_entity.pdbx_description
1 polymer ?
#
loop_
_entity_poly.entity_id
_entity_poly.type
_entity_poly.pdbx_seq_one_letter_code
_entity_poly.pdbx_strand_id
1 'polypeptide(L)' 'MDEFLVQQKDLMALRACVDKLPEKQRIAISITLTEDNLSYSEVAQLMSLSLSNIKVILFRAREGLQKCLGVMS' A
#
# COMPACT_ATOMS: atom_id res chain seq x y z
N MET A 1 5.27 -3.79 28.22
CA MET A 1 6.26 -2.80 27.72
C MET A 1 6.90 -3.28 26.43
N ASP A 2 7.33 -4.55 26.35
CA ASP A 2 7.90 -5.13 25.14
C ASP A 2 6.93 -5.20 23.95
N GLU A 3 5.67 -5.55 24.19
CA GLU A 3 4.66 -5.65 23.14
C GLU A 3 4.41 -4.30 22.41
N PHE A 4 4.42 -3.20 23.14
CA PHE A 4 4.30 -1.85 22.57
C PHE A 4 5.52 -1.49 21.69
N LEU A 5 6.73 -1.88 22.11
CA LEU A 5 7.96 -1.62 21.35
C LEU A 5 8.02 -2.45 20.05
N VAL A 6 7.51 -3.69 20.08
CA VAL A 6 7.37 -4.54 18.90
C VAL A 6 6.39 -3.92 17.91
N GLN A 7 5.20 -3.51 18.37
CA GLN A 7 4.21 -2.83 17.51
C GLN A 7 4.78 -1.56 16.87
N GLN A 8 5.53 -0.76 17.61
CA GLN A 8 6.13 0.45 17.07
C GLN A 8 7.18 0.14 15.98
N LYS A 9 8.01 -0.89 16.20
CA LYS A 9 9.00 -1.33 15.19
C LYS A 9 8.34 -1.82 13.92
N ASP A 10 7.27 -2.60 14.04
CA ASP A 10 6.54 -3.13 12.88
C ASP A 10 5.91 -2.01 12.06
N LEU A 11 5.32 -1.01 12.72
CA LEU A 11 4.80 0.19 12.07
C LEU A 11 5.89 0.99 11.36
N MET A 12 7.06 1.16 11.97
CA MET A 12 8.19 1.86 11.35
C MET A 12 8.70 1.12 10.11
N ALA A 13 8.79 -0.21 10.17
CA ALA A 13 9.20 -1.04 9.04
C ALA A 13 8.19 -0.95 7.89
N LEU A 14 6.89 -1.07 8.19
CA LEU A 14 5.83 -0.90 7.20
C LEU A 14 5.90 0.49 6.55
N ARG A 15 6.06 1.54 7.34
CA ARG A 15 6.15 2.91 6.82
C ARG A 15 7.34 3.07 5.88
N ALA A 16 8.52 2.59 6.28
CA ALA A 16 9.71 2.63 5.45
C ALA A 16 9.54 1.85 4.13
N CYS A 17 8.78 0.75 4.13
CA CYS A 17 8.46 0.01 2.92
C CYS A 17 7.46 0.75 2.01
N VAL A 18 6.43 1.37 2.58
CA VAL A 18 5.46 2.21 1.82
C VAL A 18 6.18 3.39 1.17
N ASP A 19 7.13 4.02 1.86
CA ASP A 19 7.88 5.17 1.33
C ASP A 19 8.84 4.79 0.18
N LYS A 20 9.19 3.51 0.04
CA LYS A 20 9.98 2.98 -1.09
C LYS A 20 9.14 2.65 -2.34
N LEU A 21 7.81 2.64 -2.22
CA LEU A 21 6.95 2.36 -3.37
C LEU A 21 7.00 3.52 -4.38
N PRO A 22 6.92 3.24 -5.68
CA PRO A 22 6.66 4.26 -6.70
C PRO A 22 5.44 5.11 -6.33
N GLU A 23 5.50 6.40 -6.60
CA GLU A 23 4.50 7.38 -6.14
C GLU A 23 3.05 6.95 -6.44
N LYS A 24 2.77 6.48 -7.66
CA LYS A 24 1.43 6.01 -8.05
C LYS A 24 0.96 4.80 -7.24
N GLN A 25 1.87 3.89 -6.88
CA GLN A 25 1.57 2.72 -6.04
C GLN A 25 1.30 3.14 -4.60
N ARG A 26 2.11 4.04 -4.07
CA ARG A 26 1.94 4.61 -2.72
C ARG A 26 0.60 5.35 -2.60
N ILE A 27 0.27 6.22 -3.55
CA ILE A 27 -1.00 6.96 -3.53
C ILE A 27 -2.19 6.01 -3.61
N ALA A 28 -2.18 5.07 -4.57
CA ALA A 28 -3.28 4.12 -4.76
C ALA A 28 -3.51 3.25 -3.52
N ILE A 29 -2.42 2.71 -2.92
CA ILE A 29 -2.53 1.86 -1.73
C ILE A 29 -2.95 2.67 -0.50
N SER A 30 -2.46 3.91 -0.34
CA SER A 30 -2.88 4.79 0.75
C SER A 30 -4.37 5.08 0.70
N ILE A 31 -4.89 5.53 -0.45
CA ILE A 31 -6.33 5.79 -0.63
C ILE A 31 -7.14 4.53 -0.32
N THR A 32 -6.73 3.38 -0.85
CA THR A 32 -7.46 2.11 -0.66
C THR A 32 -7.45 1.62 0.79
N LEU A 33 -6.43 1.98 1.59
CA LEU A 33 -6.31 1.59 2.99
C LEU A 33 -6.96 2.57 3.96
N THR A 34 -7.09 3.85 3.58
CA THR A 34 -7.69 4.89 4.45
C THR A 34 -9.17 5.09 4.20
N GLU A 35 -9.67 4.71 3.03
CA GLU A 35 -11.05 4.95 2.61
C GLU A 35 -11.83 3.63 2.55
N ASP A 36 -12.58 3.33 3.61
CA ASP A 36 -13.30 2.06 3.77
C ASP A 36 -14.38 1.79 2.71
N ASN A 37 -14.84 2.83 1.99
CA ASN A 37 -15.97 2.75 1.05
C ASN A 37 -15.61 3.04 -0.42
N LEU A 38 -14.34 3.32 -0.74
CA LEU A 38 -13.96 3.56 -2.13
C LEU A 38 -13.76 2.24 -2.88
N SER A 39 -14.57 2.03 -3.90
CA SER A 39 -14.36 0.98 -4.88
C SER A 39 -13.12 1.27 -5.74
N TYR A 40 -12.51 0.23 -6.32
CA TYR A 40 -11.39 0.41 -7.26
C TYR A 40 -11.74 1.27 -8.47
N SER A 41 -13.01 1.32 -8.87
CA SER A 41 -13.50 2.22 -9.93
C SER A 41 -13.44 3.68 -9.50
N GLU A 42 -13.81 4.00 -8.27
CA GLU A 42 -13.77 5.37 -7.75
C GLU A 42 -12.32 5.83 -7.55
N VAL A 43 -11.44 4.94 -7.06
CA VAL A 43 -10.00 5.21 -7.02
C VAL A 43 -9.44 5.46 -8.43
N ALA A 44 -9.88 4.70 -9.43
CA ALA A 44 -9.48 4.88 -10.81
C ALA A 44 -9.90 6.26 -11.36
N GLN A 45 -11.13 6.68 -11.08
CA GLN A 45 -11.62 8.01 -11.43
C GLN A 45 -10.84 9.11 -10.71
N LEU A 46 -10.64 8.98 -9.40
CA LEU A 46 -9.90 9.95 -8.58
C LEU A 46 -8.46 10.14 -9.09
N MET A 47 -7.82 9.05 -9.53
CA MET A 47 -6.45 9.08 -10.06
C MET A 47 -6.37 9.35 -11.56
N SER A 48 -7.51 9.53 -12.26
CA SER A 48 -7.58 9.65 -13.72
C SER A 48 -6.88 8.50 -14.46
N LEU A 49 -7.11 7.27 -14.00
CA LEU A 49 -6.56 6.03 -14.55
C LEU A 49 -7.68 5.06 -14.93
N SER A 50 -7.36 4.04 -15.73
CA SER A 50 -8.29 2.94 -15.99
C SER A 50 -8.40 2.02 -14.77
N LEU A 51 -9.54 1.34 -14.63
CA LEU A 51 -9.73 0.31 -13.60
C LEU A 51 -8.66 -0.80 -13.69
N SER A 52 -8.27 -1.17 -14.92
CA SER A 52 -7.20 -2.14 -15.16
C SER A 52 -5.85 -1.64 -14.64
N ASN A 53 -5.52 -0.36 -14.83
CA ASN A 53 -4.30 0.25 -14.30
C ASN A 53 -4.31 0.24 -12.76
N ILE A 54 -5.43 0.56 -12.11
CA ILE A 54 -5.54 0.51 -10.64
C ILE A 54 -5.28 -0.90 -10.12
N LYS A 55 -5.89 -1.93 -10.72
CA LYS A 55 -5.66 -3.33 -10.31
C LYS A 55 -4.18 -3.71 -10.41
N VAL A 56 -3.51 -3.35 -11.50
CA VAL A 56 -2.07 -3.60 -11.67
C VAL A 56 -1.26 -2.82 -10.63
N ILE A 57 -1.55 -1.54 -10.41
CA ILE A 57 -0.85 -0.70 -9.45
C ILE A 57 -0.97 -1.26 -8.03
N LEU A 58 -2.18 -1.61 -7.59
CA LEU A 58 -2.43 -2.18 -6.26
C LEU A 58 -1.75 -3.54 -6.09
N PHE A 59 -1.76 -4.37 -7.14
CA PHE A 59 -1.04 -5.64 -7.14
C PHE A 59 0.47 -5.43 -6.95
N ARG A 60 1.08 -4.54 -7.74
CA ARG A 60 2.52 -4.22 -7.63
C ARG A 60 2.88 -3.57 -6.30
N ALA A 61 2.02 -2.70 -5.77
CA ALA A 61 2.19 -2.11 -4.45
C ALA A 61 2.26 -3.20 -3.37
N ARG A 62 1.34 -4.17 -3.42
CA ARG A 62 1.29 -5.29 -2.47
C ARG A 62 2.52 -6.20 -2.59
N GLU A 63 2.93 -6.56 -3.81
CA GLU A 63 4.17 -7.32 -4.03
C GLU A 63 5.40 -6.59 -3.49
N GLY A 64 5.49 -5.27 -3.71
CA GLY A 64 6.59 -4.44 -3.22
C GLY A 64 6.66 -4.43 -1.69
N LEU A 65 5.51 -4.30 -1.02
CA LEU A 65 5.43 -4.36 0.44
C LEU A 65 5.80 -5.75 0.98
N GLN A 66 5.29 -6.82 0.37
CA GLN A 66 5.59 -8.20 0.78
C GLN A 66 7.08 -8.53 0.64
N LYS A 67 7.72 -8.10 -0.46
CA LYS A 67 9.17 -8.25 -0.65
C LYS A 67 9.97 -7.44 0.36
N CYS A 68 9.58 -6.20 0.61
CA CYS A 68 10.29 -5.32 1.54
C CYS A 68 10.21 -5.81 3.00
N LEU A 69 9.06 -6.35 3.40
CA LEU A 69 8.83 -6.92 4.73
C LEU A 69 9.35 -8.36 4.87
N GLY A 70 9.84 -8.97 3.79
CA GLY A 70 10.37 -10.35 3.81
C GLY A 70 9.29 -11.43 3.98
N VAL A 71 8.04 -11.14 3.66
CA VAL A 71 6.90 -12.07 3.80
C VAL A 71 6.67 -12.90 2.53
N MET A 72 7.34 -12.56 1.43
CA MET A 72 7.36 -13.31 0.18
C MET A 72 8.69 -14.08 0.08
N SER A 73 8.61 -15.40 0.25
CA SER A 73 9.73 -16.37 0.15
C SER A 73 9.75 -17.06 -1.20
#